data_AF-A9XTE0-F1
#
_entry.id   AF-A9XTE0-F1
#
_cell.length_a   1.000
_cell.length_b   1.000
_cell.length_c   1.000
_cell.angle_alpha   90.00
_cell.angle_beta   90.00
_cell.angle_gamma   90.00
#
_symmetry.space_group_name_H-M   'P 1'
#
loop_
_entity.id
_entity.type
_entity.pdbx_description
1 polymer ?
#
loop_
_entity_poly.entity_id
_entity_poly.type
_entity_poly.pdbx_seq_one_letter_code
_entity_poly.pdbx_strand_id
1 'polypeptide(L)'
;MIGVYIISLKESQRRLDTEKLVSESNEKFKDRCVFQIFDAISPKHEDFEKFVQELYDAQSMLKSDWFHSDWCCGELLPQEFGCYLSHYLLWKECVKTNQPVVILEDDVALESNFMQALEDCLKSPFDFVRLFGRYWNCHKTNLHTLPIYTEAVESVAETPIAHHAKTEEAEAPTENHEVPPPPNPAQDAQQDCIIETQQDPKELSEPCKIAPQKTSFNPVVFKKIKRKLNRFIGSILARTEAYKNVVAKYDDLTKKYDDLTKKYDDLTDDLNKNIAEKYDDLTTKYESLLAKEANIKETFWERRADSEKEAFFLEHFYLTSVYVASTAGYYITPKGAKTFIEATERFKIIEPVDMFINNPTYHDVATLTYLPLPVSLNKHCKISTIQNLKKSDISLSGPKKSYLDNLLYDQLNTRKCLKAFHKYSRRYAPLKTPKEV
;
A
#
# COMPACT_ATOMS: atom_id res chain seq x y z
N MET A 1 44.12 -10.31 11.77
CA MET A 1 43.23 -9.15 11.58
C MET A 1 41.89 -9.69 11.11
N ILE A 2 40.79 -9.22 11.69
CA ILE A 2 39.45 -9.64 11.27
C ILE A 2 39.07 -8.95 9.96
N GLY A 3 38.43 -9.69 9.05
CA GLY A 3 37.89 -9.14 7.80
C GLY A 3 36.51 -8.52 8.02
N VAL A 4 36.31 -7.33 7.46
CA VAL A 4 35.02 -6.63 7.40
C VAL A 4 34.60 -6.55 5.93
N TYR A 5 33.53 -7.24 5.58
CA TYR A 5 33.02 -7.34 4.23
C TYR A 5 31.81 -6.42 4.07
N ILE A 6 31.83 -5.53 3.08
CA ILE A 6 30.67 -4.73 2.71
C ILE A 6 30.04 -5.30 1.43
N ILE A 7 28.84 -5.86 1.54
CA ILE A 7 28.05 -6.36 0.43
C ILE A 7 27.52 -5.16 -0.34
N SER A 8 27.94 -5.02 -1.58
CA SER A 8 27.46 -3.95 -2.45
C SER A 8 27.43 -4.44 -3.90
N LEU A 9 26.41 -4.03 -4.66
CA LEU A 9 26.30 -4.36 -6.08
C LEU A 9 27.34 -3.60 -6.90
N LYS A 10 28.00 -4.28 -7.84
CA LYS A 10 29.08 -3.71 -8.64
C LYS A 10 28.64 -2.52 -9.50
N GLU A 11 27.42 -2.58 -10.02
CA GLU A 11 26.83 -1.54 -10.88
C GLU A 11 26.02 -0.50 -10.09
N SER A 12 25.98 -0.59 -8.75
CA SER A 12 25.23 0.36 -7.92
C SER A 12 25.94 1.69 -7.83
N GLN A 13 25.18 2.79 -7.91
CA GLN A 13 25.72 4.13 -7.64
C GLN A 13 26.31 4.26 -6.22
N ARG A 14 25.87 3.40 -5.28
CA ARG A 14 26.40 3.33 -3.90
C ARG A 14 27.77 2.70 -3.79
N ARG A 15 28.21 1.98 -4.84
CA ARG A 15 29.53 1.33 -4.87
C ARG A 15 30.64 2.35 -4.59
N LEU A 16 30.53 3.57 -5.13
CA LEU A 16 31.51 4.65 -4.89
C LEU A 16 31.57 5.09 -3.42
N ASP A 17 30.41 5.26 -2.77
CA ASP A 17 30.35 5.60 -1.35
C ASP A 17 30.92 4.44 -0.49
N THR A 18 30.72 3.19 -0.93
CA THR A 18 31.29 2.00 -0.29
C THR A 18 32.81 1.93 -0.44
N GLU A 19 33.35 2.19 -1.64
CA GLU A 19 34.79 2.23 -1.92
C GLU A 19 35.49 3.29 -1.06
N LYS A 20 34.86 4.46 -0.94
CA LYS A 20 35.32 5.53 -0.04
C LYS A 20 35.35 5.06 1.41
N LEU A 21 34.25 4.47 1.91
CA LEU A 21 34.17 3.95 3.28
C LEU A 21 35.26 2.90 3.55
N VAL A 22 35.52 2.00 2.61
CA VAL A 22 36.58 0.99 2.72
C VAL A 22 37.96 1.63 2.82
N SER A 23 38.27 2.60 1.95
CA SER A 23 39.56 3.29 1.96
C SER A 23 39.80 4.02 3.29
N GLU A 24 38.84 4.84 3.72
CA GLU A 24 38.93 5.63 4.95
C GLU A 24 39.00 4.71 6.19
N SER A 25 38.25 3.62 6.21
CA SER A 25 38.24 2.67 7.33
C SER A 25 39.53 1.87 7.43
N ASN A 26 40.14 1.49 6.31
CA ASN A 26 41.43 0.80 6.29
C ASN A 26 42.59 1.69 6.76
N GLU A 27 42.52 2.99 6.49
CA GLU A 27 43.46 3.96 7.08
C GLU A 27 43.22 4.14 8.58
N LYS A 28 41.96 4.36 8.97
CA LYS A 28 41.56 4.65 10.36
C LYS A 28 41.79 3.47 11.31
N PHE A 29 41.54 2.25 10.85
CA PHE A 29 41.60 1.02 11.65
C PHE A 29 42.74 0.10 11.25
N LYS A 30 43.79 0.68 10.68
CA LYS A 30 45.02 0.01 10.27
C LYS A 30 45.53 -0.93 11.37
N ASP A 31 45.98 -2.11 10.96
CA ASP A 31 46.51 -3.19 11.81
C ASP A 31 45.49 -3.85 12.77
N ARG A 32 44.24 -3.38 12.82
CA ARG A 32 43.17 -3.96 13.67
C ARG A 32 42.18 -4.79 12.86
N CYS A 33 41.71 -4.26 11.73
CA CYS A 33 40.78 -4.95 10.83
C CYS A 33 41.01 -4.53 9.38
N VAL A 34 40.48 -5.33 8.44
CA VAL A 34 40.61 -5.08 7.01
C VAL A 34 39.23 -5.02 6.39
N PHE A 35 38.88 -3.85 5.86
CA PHE A 35 37.67 -3.61 5.10
C PHE A 35 37.87 -4.02 3.65
N GLN A 36 36.89 -4.72 3.10
CA GLN A 36 36.85 -5.11 1.70
C GLN A 36 35.42 -5.16 1.18
N ILE A 37 35.27 -4.94 -0.11
CA ILE A 37 33.98 -5.04 -0.79
C ILE A 37 33.77 -6.50 -1.19
N PHE A 38 32.54 -6.97 -0.98
CA PHE A 38 32.04 -8.20 -1.59
C PHE A 38 31.09 -7.81 -2.74
N ASP A 39 31.38 -8.33 -3.94
CA ASP A 39 30.51 -8.16 -5.10
C ASP A 39 29.19 -8.89 -4.85
N ALA A 40 28.13 -8.14 -4.54
CA ALA A 40 26.83 -8.70 -4.23
C ALA A 40 26.25 -9.47 -5.42
N ILE A 41 25.57 -10.57 -5.13
CA ILE A 41 24.92 -11.42 -6.11
C ILE A 41 23.61 -10.77 -6.55
N SER A 42 23.49 -10.52 -7.85
CA SER A 42 22.24 -10.06 -8.48
C SER A 42 21.63 -11.18 -9.33
N PRO A 43 20.36 -11.04 -9.74
CA PRO A 43 19.74 -11.97 -10.70
C PRO A 43 20.46 -12.05 -12.07
N LYS A 44 21.44 -11.18 -12.34
CA LYS A 44 22.25 -11.21 -13.57
C LYS A 44 23.55 -12.01 -13.41
N HIS A 45 23.83 -12.53 -12.22
CA HIS A 45 25.04 -13.30 -11.95
C HIS A 45 25.03 -14.61 -12.75
N GLU A 46 26.16 -15.02 -13.33
CA GLU A 46 26.25 -16.16 -14.24
C GLU A 46 25.77 -17.50 -13.63
N ASP A 47 26.05 -17.71 -12.34
CA ASP A 47 25.60 -18.90 -11.60
C ASP A 47 24.24 -18.74 -10.91
N PHE A 48 23.51 -17.63 -11.13
CA PHE A 48 22.28 -17.35 -10.38
C PHE A 48 21.23 -18.46 -10.54
N GLU A 49 20.95 -18.86 -11.77
CA GLU A 49 19.98 -19.93 -12.08
C GLU A 49 20.41 -21.27 -11.47
N LYS A 50 21.72 -21.56 -11.46
CA LYS A 50 22.26 -22.78 -10.84
C LYS A 50 22.01 -22.75 -9.33
N PHE A 51 22.26 -21.63 -8.66
CA PHE A 51 21.97 -21.50 -7.23
C PHE A 51 20.48 -21.61 -6.94
N VAL A 52 19.61 -21.05 -7.78
CA VAL A 52 18.16 -21.23 -7.64
C VAL A 52 17.80 -22.72 -7.71
N GLN A 53 18.32 -23.47 -8.67
CA GLN A 53 18.04 -24.91 -8.79
C GLN A 53 18.55 -25.72 -7.58
N GLU A 54 19.68 -25.33 -6.99
CA GLU A 54 20.30 -26.07 -5.88
C GLU A 54 19.72 -25.68 -4.50
N LEU A 55 19.38 -24.41 -4.31
CA LEU A 55 19.13 -23.80 -3.00
C LEU A 55 17.73 -23.23 -2.85
N TYR A 56 16.90 -23.13 -3.89
CA TYR A 56 15.50 -22.71 -3.75
C TYR A 56 14.56 -23.91 -3.77
N ASP A 57 13.54 -23.91 -2.90
CA ASP A 57 12.46 -24.89 -2.94
C ASP A 57 11.10 -24.23 -2.71
N ALA A 58 10.33 -24.08 -3.78
CA ALA A 58 8.99 -23.48 -3.74
C ALA A 58 8.04 -24.26 -2.82
N GLN A 59 8.13 -25.59 -2.75
CA GLN A 59 7.20 -26.37 -1.92
C GLN A 59 7.46 -26.20 -0.42
N SER A 60 8.72 -26.09 -0.02
CA SER A 60 9.10 -25.76 1.36
C SER A 60 8.80 -24.31 1.70
N MET A 61 8.93 -23.39 0.74
CA MET A 61 8.54 -21.99 0.91
C MET A 61 7.06 -21.83 1.28
N LEU A 62 6.16 -22.59 0.67
CA LEU A 62 4.73 -22.57 1.04
C LEU A 62 4.44 -23.01 2.49
N LYS A 63 5.43 -23.56 3.20
CA LYS A 63 5.35 -23.97 4.60
C LYS A 63 6.21 -23.08 5.51
N SER A 64 6.90 -22.09 4.96
CA SER A 64 7.83 -21.24 5.70
C SER A 64 7.09 -20.26 6.59
N ASP A 65 7.77 -19.87 7.66
CA ASP A 65 7.26 -18.84 8.56
C ASP A 65 7.04 -17.52 7.80
N TRP A 66 7.98 -17.16 6.92
CA TRP A 66 7.84 -15.99 6.06
C TRP A 66 6.62 -16.03 5.13
N PHE A 67 6.32 -17.18 4.50
CA PHE A 67 5.15 -17.28 3.63
C PHE A 67 3.85 -17.07 4.40
N HIS A 68 3.76 -17.34 5.69
CA HIS A 68 2.56 -17.07 6.48
C HIS A 68 2.55 -15.70 7.17
N SER A 69 3.60 -14.89 7.00
CA SER A 69 3.65 -13.53 7.54
C SER A 69 2.82 -12.53 6.72
N ASP A 70 2.40 -11.43 7.34
CA ASP A 70 1.69 -10.31 6.68
C ASP A 70 2.49 -9.64 5.55
N TRP A 71 3.81 -9.82 5.56
CA TRP A 71 4.74 -9.10 4.69
C TRP A 71 5.11 -9.85 3.40
N CYS A 72 4.83 -11.15 3.35
CA CYS A 72 5.06 -11.91 2.12
C CYS A 72 3.91 -11.63 1.12
N CYS A 73 4.23 -10.97 0.01
CA CYS A 73 3.29 -10.63 -1.06
C CYS A 73 3.14 -11.75 -2.11
N GLY A 74 3.67 -12.95 -1.84
CA GLY A 74 3.70 -14.08 -2.76
C GLY A 74 4.94 -14.91 -2.52
N GLU A 75 6.07 -14.51 -3.12
CA GLU A 75 7.26 -15.35 -3.23
C GLU A 75 8.54 -14.56 -3.17
N LEU A 76 9.62 -15.28 -2.82
CA LEU A 76 10.91 -14.68 -2.58
C LEU A 76 11.40 -14.03 -3.88
N LEU A 77 11.53 -12.71 -3.89
CA LEU A 77 11.97 -12.01 -5.09
C LEU A 77 13.38 -12.46 -5.47
N PRO A 78 13.73 -12.54 -6.77
CA PRO A 78 15.09 -12.88 -7.19
C PRO A 78 16.17 -12.00 -6.55
N GLN A 79 15.84 -10.74 -6.26
CA GLN A 79 16.73 -9.81 -5.57
C GLN A 79 16.88 -10.14 -4.07
N GLU A 80 15.82 -10.62 -3.40
CA GLU A 80 15.90 -11.12 -2.02
C GLU A 80 16.73 -12.41 -1.95
N PHE A 81 16.57 -13.28 -2.95
CA PHE A 81 17.42 -14.47 -3.11
C PHE A 81 18.89 -14.10 -3.35
N GLY A 82 19.17 -13.12 -4.21
CA GLY A 82 20.53 -12.61 -4.44
C GLY A 82 21.17 -11.97 -3.20
N CYS A 83 20.37 -11.23 -2.41
CA CYS A 83 20.79 -10.74 -1.10
C CYS A 83 21.19 -11.91 -0.19
N TYR A 84 20.31 -12.90 -0.02
CA TYR A 84 20.61 -14.10 0.78
C TYR A 84 21.89 -14.80 0.30
N LEU A 85 22.03 -15.04 -1.01
CA LEU A 85 23.21 -15.67 -1.58
C LEU A 85 24.50 -14.92 -1.26
N SER A 86 24.47 -13.58 -1.27
CA SER A 86 25.63 -12.76 -0.91
C SER A 86 26.10 -13.03 0.52
N HIS A 87 25.16 -13.12 1.48
CA HIS A 87 25.48 -13.50 2.85
C HIS A 87 25.95 -14.96 2.96
N TYR A 88 25.28 -15.89 2.26
CA TYR A 88 25.64 -17.32 2.26
C TYR A 88 27.05 -17.58 1.73
N LEU A 89 27.47 -16.89 0.67
CA LEU A 89 28.83 -16.99 0.14
C LEU A 89 29.87 -16.42 1.11
N LEU A 90 29.55 -15.32 1.81
CA LEU A 90 30.41 -14.79 2.86
C LEU A 90 30.50 -15.71 4.08
N TRP A 91 29.42 -16.44 4.43
CA TRP A 91 29.50 -17.49 5.44
C TRP A 91 30.46 -18.60 5.00
N LYS A 92 30.39 -19.02 3.73
CA LYS A 92 31.33 -20.01 3.17
C LYS A 92 32.78 -19.53 3.26
N GLU A 93 33.03 -18.26 2.98
CA GLU A 93 34.36 -17.67 3.10
C GLU A 93 34.82 -17.59 4.56
N CYS A 94 33.93 -17.27 5.51
CA CYS A 94 34.22 -17.30 6.94
C CYS A 94 34.64 -18.71 7.41
N VAL A 95 33.94 -19.76 6.96
CA VAL A 95 34.32 -21.15 7.24
C VAL A 95 35.65 -21.52 6.58
N LYS A 96 35.85 -21.15 5.33
CA LYS A 96 37.06 -21.46 4.54
C LYS A 96 38.32 -20.82 5.14
N THR A 97 38.23 -19.56 5.55
CA THR A 97 39.33 -18.83 6.20
C THR A 97 39.52 -19.25 7.66
N ASN A 98 38.51 -19.89 8.26
CA ASN A 98 38.48 -20.27 9.66
C ASN A 98 38.80 -19.08 10.59
N GLN A 99 38.28 -17.91 10.24
CA GLN A 99 38.39 -16.68 11.02
C GLN A 99 37.00 -16.03 11.15
N PRO A 100 36.69 -15.40 12.29
CA PRO A 100 35.48 -14.60 12.39
C PRO A 100 35.51 -13.43 11.41
N VAL A 101 34.35 -13.00 10.95
CA VAL A 101 34.19 -11.89 10.01
C VAL A 101 33.06 -10.95 10.46
N VAL A 102 33.12 -9.71 10.01
CA VAL A 102 31.99 -8.78 10.05
C VAL A 102 31.43 -8.66 8.64
N ILE A 103 30.11 -8.72 8.52
CA ILE A 103 29.39 -8.55 7.26
C ILE A 103 28.49 -7.34 7.41
N LEU A 104 28.61 -6.39 6.49
CA LEU A 104 27.85 -5.14 6.42
C LEU A 104 27.15 -5.02 5.05
N GLU A 105 26.02 -4.35 4.99
CA GLU A 105 25.38 -3.90 3.74
C GLU A 105 25.88 -2.51 3.33
N ASP A 106 25.56 -2.08 2.11
CA ASP A 106 26.04 -0.81 1.53
C ASP A 106 25.32 0.46 2.02
N ASP A 107 24.28 0.28 2.82
CA ASP A 107 23.44 1.34 3.37
C ASP A 107 23.73 1.63 4.85
N VAL A 108 24.94 1.29 5.33
CA VAL A 108 25.37 1.54 6.70
C VAL A 108 26.36 2.70 6.86
N ALA A 109 26.46 3.20 8.09
CA ALA A 109 27.52 4.07 8.59
C ALA A 109 28.12 3.46 9.87
N LEU A 110 29.41 3.71 10.10
CA LEU A 110 30.12 3.22 11.29
C LEU A 110 30.03 4.23 12.43
N GLU A 111 29.61 3.78 13.60
CA GLU A 111 29.57 4.61 14.80
C GLU A 111 30.93 4.67 15.50
N SER A 112 31.09 5.65 16.39
CA SER A 112 32.35 5.88 17.11
C SER A 112 32.80 4.68 17.96
N ASN A 113 31.87 3.86 18.44
CA ASN A 113 32.11 2.66 19.24
C ASN A 113 32.31 1.38 18.40
N PHE A 114 32.36 1.46 17.07
CA PHE A 114 32.47 0.29 16.19
C PHE A 114 33.63 -0.65 16.56
N MET A 115 34.82 -0.09 16.79
CA MET A 115 35.99 -0.90 17.13
C MET A 115 35.92 -1.53 18.52
N GLN A 116 35.30 -0.84 19.48
CA GLN A 116 35.09 -1.40 20.81
C GLN A 116 34.17 -2.62 20.72
N ALA A 117 33.04 -2.48 20.02
CA ALA A 117 32.11 -3.58 19.81
C ALA A 117 32.76 -4.79 19.12
N LEU A 118 33.64 -4.55 18.14
CA LEU A 118 34.36 -5.60 17.45
C LEU A 118 35.32 -6.37 18.39
N GLU A 119 36.06 -5.66 19.23
CA GLU A 119 36.94 -6.27 20.22
C GLU A 119 36.18 -7.08 21.26
N ASP A 120 35.03 -6.58 21.69
CA ASP A 120 34.18 -7.28 22.65
C ASP A 120 33.56 -8.52 22.02
N CYS A 121 33.11 -8.45 20.77
CA CYS A 121 32.65 -9.61 20.01
C CYS A 121 33.73 -10.70 19.94
N LEU A 122 34.98 -10.33 19.63
CA LEU A 122 36.11 -11.26 19.55
C LEU A 122 36.47 -11.91 20.89
N LYS A 123 36.22 -11.24 22.01
CA LYS A 123 36.44 -11.77 23.38
C LYS A 123 35.24 -12.57 23.90
N SER A 124 34.07 -12.40 23.28
CA SER A 124 32.83 -13.03 23.70
C SER A 124 32.72 -14.49 23.22
N PRO A 125 31.91 -15.32 23.87
CA PRO A 125 31.64 -16.69 23.41
C PRO A 125 30.50 -16.77 22.38
N PHE A 126 30.04 -15.64 21.84
CA PHE A 126 28.87 -15.59 20.98
C PHE A 126 29.24 -15.85 19.52
N ASP A 127 28.55 -16.80 18.90
CA ASP A 127 28.84 -17.20 17.52
C ASP A 127 28.31 -16.20 16.48
N PHE A 128 27.33 -15.37 16.86
CA PHE A 128 26.65 -14.37 16.03
C PHE A 128 26.20 -13.18 16.88
N VAL A 129 26.48 -11.95 16.41
CA VAL A 129 26.08 -10.71 17.08
C VAL A 129 25.69 -9.66 16.04
N ARG A 130 24.45 -9.16 16.10
CA ARG A 130 24.01 -8.02 15.29
C ARG A 130 24.72 -6.74 15.74
N LEU A 131 25.21 -5.99 14.76
CA LEU A 131 25.81 -4.67 14.93
C LEU A 131 24.80 -3.55 14.62
N PHE A 132 23.70 -3.90 13.94
CA PHE A 132 22.52 -3.06 13.79
C PHE A 132 21.26 -3.92 13.92
N GLY A 133 20.21 -3.37 14.51
CA GLY A 133 18.92 -4.03 14.66
C GLY A 133 17.82 -3.03 15.00
N ARG A 134 16.59 -3.37 14.62
CA ARG A 134 15.39 -2.58 14.95
C ARG A 134 14.26 -3.51 15.36
N TYR A 135 13.36 -3.04 16.21
CA TYR A 135 12.19 -3.84 16.56
C TYR A 135 11.24 -3.94 15.36
N TRP A 136 10.74 -5.15 15.12
CA TRP A 136 9.70 -5.38 14.11
C TRP A 136 8.35 -4.81 14.56
N ASN A 137 7.45 -4.46 13.62
CA ASN A 137 6.05 -4.06 13.87
C ASN A 137 5.80 -3.06 15.01
N CYS A 138 6.69 -2.08 15.19
CA CYS A 138 6.55 -1.06 16.24
C CYS A 138 6.50 -1.64 17.67
N HIS A 139 7.09 -2.83 17.90
CA HIS A 139 7.24 -3.37 19.24
C HIS A 139 8.01 -2.37 20.12
N LYS A 140 7.48 -2.18 21.33
CA LYS A 140 8.08 -1.38 22.39
C LYS A 140 8.48 -2.34 23.49
N THR A 141 9.77 -2.65 23.56
CA THR A 141 10.30 -3.46 24.67
C THR A 141 10.46 -2.60 25.92
N ASN A 142 10.54 -3.23 27.09
CA ASN A 142 10.64 -2.53 28.37
C ASN A 142 11.88 -1.64 28.45
N LEU A 143 12.97 -2.03 27.78
CA LEU A 143 14.23 -1.28 27.81
C LEU A 143 14.33 -0.23 26.69
N HIS A 144 13.45 -0.26 25.67
CA HIS A 144 13.45 0.70 24.55
C HIS A 144 14.83 0.91 23.89
N THR A 145 15.62 -0.16 23.82
CA THR A 145 17.05 -0.09 23.47
C THR A 145 17.33 -0.05 21.98
N LEU A 146 16.39 -0.48 21.14
CA LEU A 146 16.51 -0.48 19.68
C LEU A 146 15.48 0.48 19.08
N PRO A 147 15.81 1.15 17.95
CA PRO A 147 14.87 2.05 17.30
C PRO A 147 13.68 1.29 16.71
N ILE A 148 12.53 1.97 16.65
CA ILE A 148 11.37 1.49 15.91
C ILE A 148 11.54 1.81 14.42
N TYR A 149 10.99 0.97 13.54
CA TYR A 149 11.12 1.10 12.08
C TYR A 149 10.84 2.53 11.56
N THR A 150 9.78 3.18 12.04
CA THR A 150 9.42 4.55 11.63
C THR A 150 10.45 5.58 12.07
N GLU A 151 10.87 5.52 13.33
CA GLU A 151 11.84 6.45 13.93
C GLU A 151 13.23 6.35 13.27
N ALA A 152 13.67 5.13 12.92
CA ALA A 152 14.95 4.90 12.25
C ALA A 152 15.01 5.51 10.84
N VAL A 153 13.88 5.54 10.12
CA VAL A 153 13.79 6.10 8.77
C VAL A 153 13.59 7.62 8.83
N GLU A 154 12.89 8.12 9.84
CA GLU A 154 12.65 9.56 10.08
C GLU A 154 13.91 10.28 10.57
N SER A 155 14.71 9.71 11.47
CA SER A 155 15.93 10.35 11.98
C SER A 155 16.98 10.63 10.90
N VAL A 156 17.06 9.79 9.87
CA VAL A 156 17.91 10.02 8.69
C VAL A 156 17.36 11.17 7.80
N ALA A 157 16.09 11.56 7.95
CA ALA A 157 15.44 12.61 7.17
C ALA A 157 15.76 14.05 7.64
N GLU A 158 16.22 14.24 8.88
CA GLU A 158 16.32 15.59 9.49
C GLU A 158 17.56 16.39 9.06
N THR A 159 18.36 15.90 8.11
CA THR A 159 19.39 16.72 7.45
C THR A 159 18.76 17.54 6.32
N PRO A 160 18.92 18.88 6.27
CA PRO A 160 18.07 19.74 5.46
C PRO A 160 18.41 19.57 3.97
N ILE A 161 17.59 18.81 3.27
CA ILE A 161 17.56 18.85 1.81
C ILE A 161 16.68 20.05 1.44
N ALA A 162 17.35 21.10 0.95
CA ALA A 162 16.71 22.24 0.31
C ALA A 162 15.62 21.74 -0.65
N HIS A 163 14.40 22.26 -0.47
CA HIS A 163 13.26 21.97 -1.32
C HIS A 163 13.60 22.31 -2.78
N HIS A 164 13.99 21.30 -3.54
CA HIS A 164 13.85 21.34 -4.98
C HIS A 164 12.37 21.15 -5.29
N ALA A 165 11.67 22.29 -5.34
CA ALA A 165 10.41 22.40 -6.05
C ALA A 165 10.65 21.88 -7.48
N LYS A 166 9.97 20.78 -7.83
CA LYS A 166 9.79 20.42 -9.22
C LYS A 166 8.93 21.50 -9.85
N THR A 167 9.57 22.33 -10.68
CA THR A 167 8.91 23.13 -11.69
C THR A 167 8.19 22.18 -12.63
N GLU A 168 6.87 22.10 -12.54
CA GLU A 168 6.03 21.56 -13.61
C GLU A 168 5.98 22.59 -14.74
N GLU A 169 6.28 22.13 -15.96
CA GLU A 169 6.10 22.90 -17.18
C GLU A 169 4.62 23.24 -17.36
N ALA A 170 4.35 24.51 -17.66
CA ALA A 170 3.03 25.04 -17.89
C ALA A 170 2.45 24.54 -19.24
N GLU A 171 1.46 23.66 -19.18
CA GLU A 171 0.46 23.54 -20.25
C GLU A 171 -0.67 24.54 -19.99
N ALA A 172 -1.03 25.28 -21.04
CA ALA A 172 -2.01 26.35 -21.02
C ALA A 172 -3.44 25.84 -20.69
N PRO A 173 -4.23 26.57 -19.89
CA PRO A 173 -5.58 26.16 -19.54
C PRO A 173 -6.56 26.50 -20.67
N THR A 174 -7.25 25.49 -21.19
CA THR A 174 -8.48 25.66 -21.95
C THR A 174 -9.62 26.04 -21.01
N GLU A 175 -10.28 27.14 -21.38
CA GLU A 175 -11.39 27.79 -20.72
C GLU A 175 -12.62 26.86 -20.67
N ASN A 176 -12.93 26.30 -19.49
CA ASN A 176 -14.22 25.68 -19.22
C ASN A 176 -15.11 26.72 -18.53
N HIS A 177 -16.17 27.15 -19.21
CA HIS A 177 -17.24 27.93 -18.61
C HIS A 177 -18.01 27.09 -17.58
N GLU A 178 -17.87 27.44 -16.31
CA GLU A 178 -18.82 27.07 -15.26
C GLU A 178 -20.06 27.97 -15.35
N VAL A 179 -21.21 27.35 -15.57
CA VAL A 179 -22.54 27.97 -15.38
C VAL A 179 -22.99 27.67 -13.95
N PRO A 180 -23.30 28.67 -13.11
CA PRO A 180 -23.80 28.43 -11.77
C PRO A 180 -25.32 28.11 -11.76
N PRO A 181 -25.81 27.31 -10.78
CA PRO A 181 -27.24 27.05 -10.56
C PRO A 181 -27.92 28.21 -9.77
N PRO A 182 -29.26 28.23 -9.66
CA PRO A 182 -30.10 29.41 -9.86
C PRO A 182 -30.42 30.20 -8.57
N PRO A 183 -30.89 31.46 -8.69
CA PRO A 183 -31.67 32.09 -7.63
C PRO A 183 -33.17 32.00 -7.95
N ASN A 184 -33.91 31.39 -7.04
CA ASN A 184 -35.36 31.53 -6.93
C ASN A 184 -35.64 32.83 -6.15
N PRO A 185 -36.62 33.65 -6.57
CA PRO A 185 -37.64 34.02 -5.60
C PRO A 185 -39.06 33.98 -6.19
N ALA A 186 -39.95 33.44 -5.38
CA ALA A 186 -41.38 33.62 -5.48
C ALA A 186 -41.78 35.10 -5.29
N GLN A 187 -43.03 35.38 -5.67
CA GLN A 187 -43.81 36.64 -5.55
C GLN A 187 -43.77 37.55 -6.79
N ASP A 188 -44.69 37.33 -7.71
CA ASP A 188 -45.88 38.20 -7.74
C ASP A 188 -47.04 37.54 -8.49
N ALA A 189 -48.13 37.33 -7.75
CA ALA A 189 -49.43 36.95 -8.26
C ALA A 189 -50.39 38.09 -7.89
N GLN A 190 -50.79 38.89 -8.88
CA GLN A 190 -52.03 39.65 -8.91
C GLN A 190 -52.43 39.71 -10.41
N GLN A 191 -53.39 38.90 -10.86
CA GLN A 191 -54.83 39.09 -10.73
C GLN A 191 -55.34 40.24 -11.60
N ASP A 192 -55.88 39.88 -12.78
CA ASP A 192 -56.99 40.63 -13.38
C ASP A 192 -58.03 39.63 -13.92
N CYS A 193 -59.10 39.51 -13.14
CA CYS A 193 -60.37 38.92 -13.53
C CYS A 193 -61.23 40.01 -14.18
N ILE A 194 -61.67 39.85 -15.44
CA ILE A 194 -62.92 40.43 -15.96
C ILE A 194 -63.40 39.48 -17.08
N ILE A 195 -64.21 38.45 -16.80
CA ILE A 195 -65.67 38.43 -16.65
C ILE A 195 -66.41 39.09 -17.82
N GLU A 196 -67.20 38.25 -18.49
CA GLU A 196 -68.30 38.54 -19.40
C GLU A 196 -68.92 39.94 -19.29
N THR A 197 -69.15 40.57 -20.45
CA THR A 197 -70.32 41.43 -20.60
C THR A 197 -71.17 40.89 -21.73
N GLN A 198 -72.37 40.45 -21.34
CA GLN A 198 -73.50 40.14 -22.19
C GLN A 198 -73.77 41.28 -23.17
N GLN A 199 -74.09 40.94 -24.43
CA GLN A 199 -74.98 41.77 -25.25
C GLN A 199 -75.94 40.86 -26.02
N ASP A 200 -77.16 40.78 -25.50
CA ASP A 200 -78.38 40.42 -26.22
C ASP A 200 -79.29 41.70 -26.26
N PRO A 201 -80.40 41.77 -27.02
CA PRO A 201 -80.57 42.69 -28.15
C PRO A 201 -81.69 43.75 -27.96
N LYS A 202 -81.78 44.68 -28.92
CA LYS A 202 -82.72 45.83 -29.13
C LYS A 202 -82.08 47.18 -28.74
N GLU A 203 -82.10 48.23 -29.56
CA GLU A 203 -83.25 48.81 -30.26
C GLU A 203 -82.82 49.65 -31.50
N LEU A 204 -83.77 49.93 -32.39
CA LEU A 204 -83.65 50.61 -33.67
C LEU A 204 -83.13 52.07 -33.60
N SER A 205 -82.37 52.51 -34.61
CA SER A 205 -82.55 53.84 -35.21
C SER A 205 -81.90 54.00 -36.61
N GLU A 206 -82.78 53.94 -37.61
CA GLU A 206 -82.81 54.68 -38.88
C GLU A 206 -81.80 54.44 -40.04
N PRO A 207 -82.31 54.52 -41.29
CA PRO A 207 -81.70 53.89 -42.45
C PRO A 207 -80.73 54.83 -43.15
N CYS A 208 -79.46 54.41 -43.27
CA CYS A 208 -78.54 55.04 -44.19
C CYS A 208 -79.04 54.80 -45.62
N LYS A 209 -79.67 55.81 -46.22
CA LYS A 209 -80.06 55.87 -47.62
C LYS A 209 -78.81 55.83 -48.49
N ILE A 210 -78.28 54.65 -48.73
CA ILE A 210 -77.29 54.41 -49.77
C ILE A 210 -78.07 54.41 -51.09
N ALA A 211 -77.86 55.46 -51.88
CA ALA A 211 -78.34 55.54 -53.26
C ALA A 211 -77.98 54.25 -54.00
N PRO A 212 -78.89 53.63 -54.78
CA PRO A 212 -78.59 52.41 -55.51
C PRO A 212 -77.60 52.73 -56.62
N GLN A 213 -76.30 52.62 -56.33
CA GLN A 213 -75.31 52.49 -57.38
C GLN A 213 -75.65 51.19 -58.10
N LYS A 214 -76.05 51.31 -59.37
CA LYS A 214 -76.25 50.19 -60.28
C LYS A 214 -74.91 49.47 -60.48
N THR A 215 -74.49 48.68 -59.50
CA THR A 215 -73.49 47.64 -59.70
C THR A 215 -74.19 46.57 -60.51
N SER A 216 -73.77 46.39 -61.76
CA SER A 216 -74.23 45.29 -62.58
C SER A 216 -73.94 43.99 -61.83
N PHE A 217 -74.98 43.33 -61.36
CA PHE A 217 -74.87 42.00 -60.80
C PHE A 217 -74.35 41.09 -61.91
N ASN A 218 -73.08 40.72 -61.85
CA ASN A 218 -72.51 39.73 -62.75
C ASN A 218 -72.69 38.35 -62.09
N PRO A 219 -73.75 37.59 -62.44
CA PRO A 219 -74.07 36.31 -61.82
C PRO A 219 -72.91 35.31 -61.93
N VAL A 220 -72.04 35.46 -62.93
CA VAL A 220 -70.87 34.59 -63.13
C VAL A 220 -69.79 34.85 -62.06
N VAL A 221 -69.52 36.11 -61.73
CA VAL A 221 -68.55 36.50 -60.69
C VAL A 221 -69.05 36.07 -59.32
N PHE A 222 -70.31 36.31 -58.99
CA PHE A 222 -70.92 35.87 -57.73
C PHE A 222 -70.91 34.33 -57.59
N LYS A 223 -71.24 33.59 -58.64
CA LYS A 223 -71.17 32.12 -58.65
C LYS A 223 -69.73 31.62 -58.45
N LYS A 224 -68.73 32.34 -58.96
CA LYS A 224 -67.30 32.03 -58.77
C LYS A 224 -66.84 32.30 -57.33
N ILE A 225 -67.27 33.41 -56.73
CA ILE A 225 -67.01 33.73 -55.31
C ILE A 225 -67.68 32.70 -54.39
N LYS A 226 -68.97 32.38 -54.62
CA LYS A 226 -69.71 31.37 -53.85
C LYS A 226 -69.04 29.99 -53.91
N ARG A 227 -68.55 29.57 -55.09
CA ARG A 227 -67.78 28.32 -55.23
C ARG A 227 -66.45 28.35 -54.46
N LYS A 228 -65.73 29.46 -54.47
CA LYS A 228 -64.48 29.62 -53.71
C LYS A 228 -64.73 29.59 -52.20
N LEU A 229 -65.77 30.28 -51.73
CA LEU A 229 -66.16 30.30 -50.33
C LEU A 229 -66.57 28.90 -49.84
N ASN A 230 -67.41 28.18 -50.61
CA ASN A 230 -67.81 26.82 -50.26
C ASN A 230 -66.62 25.86 -50.20
N ARG A 231 -65.64 26.00 -51.11
CA ARG A 231 -64.40 25.21 -51.09
C ARG A 231 -63.55 25.54 -49.86
N PHE A 232 -63.45 26.81 -49.49
CA PHE A 232 -62.73 27.25 -48.30
C PHE A 232 -63.37 26.72 -47.01
N ILE A 233 -64.70 26.79 -46.89
CA ILE A 233 -65.45 26.21 -45.76
C ILE A 233 -65.22 24.69 -45.67
N GLY A 234 -65.30 23.97 -46.80
CA GLY A 234 -64.99 22.53 -46.83
C GLY A 234 -63.56 22.22 -46.40
N SER A 235 -62.58 23.03 -46.81
CA SER A 235 -61.18 22.90 -46.39
C SER A 235 -60.98 23.18 -44.90
N ILE A 236 -61.71 24.15 -44.32
CA ILE A 236 -61.67 24.43 -42.88
C ILE A 236 -62.24 23.25 -42.12
N LEU A 237 -63.42 22.74 -42.50
CA LEU A 237 -64.07 21.61 -41.83
C LEU A 237 -63.17 20.36 -41.85
N ALA A 238 -62.54 20.05 -42.98
CA ALA A 238 -61.60 18.94 -43.08
C ALA A 238 -60.36 19.11 -42.18
N ARG A 239 -59.83 20.34 -42.07
CA ARG A 239 -58.72 20.65 -41.14
C ARG A 239 -59.14 20.55 -39.68
N THR A 240 -60.33 21.02 -39.32
CA THR A 240 -60.88 20.91 -37.97
C THR A 240 -61.04 19.44 -37.57
N GLU A 241 -61.52 18.59 -38.48
CA GLU A 241 -61.66 17.16 -38.21
C GLU A 241 -60.30 16.45 -38.08
N ALA A 242 -59.32 16.79 -38.92
CA ALA A 242 -57.95 16.32 -38.77
C ALA A 242 -57.33 16.77 -37.42
N TYR A 243 -57.61 18.00 -36.99
CA TYR A 243 -57.12 18.52 -35.71
C TYR A 243 -57.72 17.75 -34.51
N LYS A 244 -59.03 17.46 -34.51
CA LYS A 244 -59.64 16.62 -33.45
C LYS A 244 -58.99 15.25 -33.34
N ASN A 245 -58.68 14.62 -34.48
CA ASN A 245 -57.99 13.33 -34.49
C ASN A 245 -56.56 13.41 -33.94
N VAL A 246 -55.86 14.53 -34.13
CA VAL A 246 -54.54 14.76 -33.54
C VAL A 246 -54.64 15.00 -32.03
N VAL A 247 -55.61 15.80 -31.58
CA VAL A 247 -55.86 16.03 -30.15
C VAL A 247 -56.16 14.72 -29.43
N ALA A 248 -57.03 13.87 -29.98
CA ALA A 248 -57.33 12.56 -29.40
C ALA A 248 -56.10 11.63 -29.29
N LYS A 249 -55.19 11.69 -30.28
CA LYS A 249 -53.91 10.95 -30.21
C LYS A 249 -52.96 11.53 -29.17
N TYR A 250 -52.98 12.85 -28.99
CA TYR A 250 -52.19 13.51 -27.94
C TYR A 250 -52.68 13.11 -26.56
N ASP A 251 -54.00 13.10 -26.33
CA ASP A 251 -54.60 12.66 -25.07
C ASP A 251 -54.25 11.20 -24.73
N ASP A 252 -54.25 10.30 -25.72
CA ASP A 252 -53.82 8.90 -25.53
C ASP A 252 -52.33 8.78 -25.20
N LEU A 253 -51.49 9.62 -25.83
CA LEU A 253 -50.06 9.66 -25.55
C LEU A 253 -49.77 10.22 -24.15
N THR A 254 -50.48 11.25 -23.72
CA THR A 254 -50.37 11.82 -22.36
C THR A 254 -50.70 10.76 -21.31
N LYS A 255 -51.79 10.01 -21.48
CA LYS A 255 -52.13 8.91 -20.56
C LYS A 255 -51.04 7.84 -20.47
N LYS A 256 -50.46 7.44 -21.60
CA LYS A 256 -49.34 6.48 -21.63
C LYS A 256 -48.09 7.03 -20.95
N TYR A 257 -47.84 8.33 -21.07
CA TYR A 257 -46.74 8.99 -20.41
C TYR A 257 -46.95 9.01 -18.88
N ASP A 258 -48.15 9.34 -18.42
CA ASP A 258 -48.50 9.32 -16.98
C ASP A 258 -48.34 7.91 -16.38
N ASP A 259 -48.80 6.87 -17.08
CA ASP A 259 -48.63 5.47 -16.67
C ASP A 259 -47.16 5.05 -16.61
N LEU A 260 -46.33 5.56 -17.52
CA LEU A 260 -44.89 5.27 -17.56
C LEU A 260 -44.15 5.96 -16.41
N THR A 261 -44.49 7.23 -16.15
CA THR A 261 -43.93 8.00 -15.03
C THR A 261 -44.21 7.31 -13.71
N LYS A 262 -45.44 6.85 -13.49
CA LYS A 262 -45.80 6.12 -12.27
C LYS A 262 -44.99 4.83 -12.08
N LYS A 263 -44.80 4.05 -13.16
CA LYS A 263 -43.96 2.83 -13.11
C LYS A 263 -42.50 3.14 -12.82
N TYR A 264 -42.00 4.28 -13.31
CA TYR A 264 -40.63 4.71 -13.05
C TYR A 264 -40.44 5.11 -11.58
N ASP A 265 -41.42 5.82 -11.01
CA ASP A 265 -41.40 6.20 -9.59
C ASP A 265 -41.46 4.95 -8.70
N ASP A 266 -42.38 4.02 -8.97
CA ASP A 266 -42.50 2.76 -8.23
C ASP A 266 -41.19 1.94 -8.28
N LEU A 267 -40.53 1.87 -9.44
CA LEU A 267 -39.26 1.16 -9.61
C LEU A 267 -38.10 1.84 -8.87
N THR A 268 -38.07 3.18 -8.92
CA THR A 268 -37.06 3.98 -8.23
C THR A 268 -37.18 3.79 -6.71
N ASP A 269 -38.39 3.82 -6.17
CA ASP A 269 -38.64 3.64 -4.74
C ASP A 269 -38.26 2.23 -4.27
N ASP A 270 -38.66 1.19 -4.99
CA ASP A 270 -38.29 -0.20 -4.66
C ASP A 270 -36.77 -0.43 -4.71
N LEU A 271 -36.10 0.13 -5.71
CA LEU A 271 -34.65 0.02 -5.87
C LEU A 271 -33.92 0.74 -4.73
N ASN A 272 -34.30 1.99 -4.43
CA ASN A 272 -33.70 2.79 -3.38
C ASN A 272 -33.87 2.13 -2.01
N LYS A 273 -35.06 1.59 -1.72
CA LYS A 273 -35.32 0.88 -0.47
C LYS A 273 -34.49 -0.40 -0.34
N ASN A 274 -34.43 -1.23 -1.38
CA ASN A 274 -33.68 -2.49 -1.34
C ASN A 274 -32.17 -2.26 -1.23
N ILE A 275 -31.65 -1.24 -1.92
CA ILE A 275 -30.23 -0.86 -1.83
C ILE A 275 -29.91 -0.30 -0.45
N ALA A 276 -30.76 0.58 0.10
CA ALA A 276 -30.56 1.15 1.43
C ALA A 276 -30.55 0.06 2.51
N GLU A 277 -31.52 -0.85 2.51
CA GLU A 277 -31.57 -1.97 3.46
C GLU A 277 -30.33 -2.88 3.37
N LYS A 278 -29.85 -3.18 2.15
CA LYS A 278 -28.62 -3.95 1.95
C LYS A 278 -27.38 -3.20 2.40
N TYR A 279 -27.32 -1.89 2.20
CA TYR A 279 -26.20 -1.07 2.61
C TYR A 279 -26.13 -0.97 4.14
N ASP A 280 -27.27 -0.82 4.81
CA ASP A 280 -27.35 -0.81 6.27
C ASP A 280 -26.95 -2.16 6.89
N ASP A 281 -27.42 -3.28 6.33
CA ASP A 281 -27.01 -4.62 6.77
C ASP A 281 -25.49 -4.85 6.57
N LEU A 282 -24.95 -4.40 5.43
CA LEU A 282 -23.51 -4.50 5.16
C LEU A 282 -22.68 -3.62 6.11
N THR A 283 -23.13 -2.39 6.36
CA THR A 283 -22.48 -1.45 7.28
C THR A 283 -22.48 -2.01 8.70
N THR A 284 -23.62 -2.54 9.17
CA THR A 284 -23.73 -3.18 10.48
C THR A 284 -22.79 -4.38 10.61
N LYS A 285 -22.70 -5.22 9.57
CA LYS A 285 -21.74 -6.35 9.54
C LYS A 285 -20.30 -5.87 9.57
N TYR A 286 -19.98 -4.82 8.83
CA TYR A 286 -18.64 -4.24 8.79
C TYR A 286 -18.24 -3.67 10.15
N GLU A 287 -19.11 -2.90 10.81
CA GLU A 287 -18.88 -2.38 12.16
C GLU A 287 -18.73 -3.50 13.19
N SER A 288 -19.55 -4.56 13.10
CA SER A 288 -19.41 -5.75 13.96
C SER A 288 -18.05 -6.45 13.77
N LEU A 289 -17.56 -6.52 12.53
CA LEU A 289 -16.24 -7.10 12.23
C LEU A 289 -15.11 -6.22 12.75
N LEU A 290 -15.21 -4.89 12.57
CA LEU A 290 -14.23 -3.94 13.12
C LEU A 290 -14.16 -4.01 14.64
N ALA A 291 -15.30 -4.13 15.33
CA ALA A 291 -15.33 -4.28 16.78
C ALA A 291 -14.70 -5.62 17.24
N LYS A 292 -14.95 -6.71 16.50
CA LYS A 292 -14.28 -8.00 16.75
C LYS A 292 -12.78 -7.91 16.51
N GLU A 293 -12.35 -7.25 15.43
CA GLU A 293 -10.94 -7.03 15.11
C GLU A 293 -10.25 -6.20 16.20
N ALA A 294 -10.88 -5.13 16.68
CA ALA A 294 -10.36 -4.28 17.75
C ALA A 294 -10.20 -5.07 19.06
N ASN A 295 -11.20 -5.84 19.48
CA ASN A 295 -11.14 -6.67 20.68
C ASN A 295 -10.06 -7.78 20.57
N ILE A 296 -9.95 -8.42 19.40
CA ILE A 296 -8.89 -9.39 19.13
C ILE A 296 -7.52 -8.71 19.20
N LYS A 297 -7.35 -7.54 18.59
CA LYS A 297 -6.09 -6.79 18.64
C LYS A 297 -5.75 -6.40 20.08
N GLU A 298 -6.66 -5.80 20.82
CA GLU A 298 -6.45 -5.37 22.21
C GLU A 298 -6.03 -6.56 23.10
N THR A 299 -6.81 -7.64 23.10
CA THR A 299 -6.47 -8.85 23.87
C THR A 299 -5.18 -9.54 23.39
N PHE A 300 -4.83 -9.42 22.11
CA PHE A 300 -3.59 -9.93 21.56
C PHE A 300 -2.38 -9.09 21.98
N TRP A 301 -2.49 -7.76 21.94
CA TRP A 301 -1.44 -6.83 22.33
C TRP A 301 -1.17 -6.87 23.83
N GLU A 302 -2.22 -6.92 24.66
CA GLU A 302 -2.10 -7.07 26.11
C GLU A 302 -1.35 -8.36 26.50
N ARG A 303 -1.68 -9.50 25.88
CA ARG A 303 -0.95 -10.77 26.12
C ARG A 303 0.51 -10.71 25.66
N ARG A 304 0.84 -9.85 24.70
CA ARG A 304 2.18 -9.76 24.13
C ARG A 304 3.12 -8.99 25.07
N ALA A 305 2.67 -7.90 25.67
CA ALA A 305 3.48 -7.09 26.59
C ALA A 305 4.04 -7.89 27.79
N ASP A 306 3.26 -8.82 28.36
CA ASP A 306 3.71 -9.68 29.47
C ASP A 306 4.76 -10.74 29.06
N SER A 307 4.86 -11.02 27.76
CA SER A 307 5.71 -12.07 27.18
C SER A 307 7.09 -11.58 26.72
N GLU A 308 7.29 -10.27 26.62
CA GLU A 308 8.57 -9.70 26.18
C GLU A 308 9.61 -9.85 27.29
N LYS A 309 10.71 -10.54 26.97
CA LYS A 309 11.83 -10.79 27.88
C LYS A 309 13.10 -10.27 27.27
N GLU A 310 13.89 -9.62 28.10
CA GLU A 310 15.13 -8.95 27.72
C GLU A 310 16.22 -9.28 28.74
N ALA A 311 17.45 -9.42 28.26
CA ALA A 311 18.61 -9.63 29.10
C ALA A 311 19.87 -9.07 28.45
N PHE A 312 20.73 -8.50 29.27
CA PHE A 312 22.09 -8.15 28.89
C PHE A 312 23.06 -9.23 29.39
N PHE A 313 24.09 -9.47 28.58
CA PHE A 313 25.24 -10.29 28.90
C PHE A 313 26.49 -9.48 28.62
N LEU A 314 27.51 -9.62 29.47
CA LEU A 314 28.78 -8.89 29.35
C LEU A 314 28.58 -7.40 29.02
N GLU A 315 27.62 -6.77 29.71
CA GLU A 315 27.21 -5.36 29.61
C GLU A 315 26.57 -4.94 28.27
N HIS A 316 27.11 -5.38 27.14
CA HIS A 316 26.76 -4.88 25.81
C HIS A 316 25.95 -5.83 24.94
N PHE A 317 25.85 -7.12 25.30
CA PHE A 317 25.19 -8.11 24.45
C PHE A 317 23.74 -8.30 24.88
N TYR A 318 22.85 -7.72 24.10
CA TYR A 318 21.42 -7.71 24.33
C TYR A 318 20.74 -8.90 23.65
N LEU A 319 19.97 -9.65 24.43
CA LEU A 319 19.10 -10.72 23.97
C LEU A 319 17.65 -10.37 24.28
N THR A 320 16.76 -10.59 23.33
CA THR A 320 15.33 -10.34 23.48
C THR A 320 14.50 -11.49 22.95
N SER A 321 13.29 -11.67 23.50
CA SER A 321 12.27 -12.56 22.94
C SER A 321 11.46 -11.89 21.83
N VAL A 322 11.76 -10.63 21.49
CA VAL A 322 11.13 -9.89 20.40
C VAL A 322 11.95 -10.04 19.13
N TYR A 323 11.28 -10.04 17.98
CA TYR A 323 11.94 -10.10 16.69
C TYR A 323 12.74 -8.80 16.42
N VAL A 324 14.02 -8.96 16.08
CA VAL A 324 14.94 -7.84 15.75
C VAL A 324 15.29 -7.88 14.26
N ALA A 325 14.71 -6.99 13.48
CA ALA A 325 14.92 -6.91 12.04
C ALA A 325 16.30 -6.36 11.67
N SER A 326 16.76 -6.74 10.47
CA SER A 326 17.91 -6.21 9.70
C SER A 326 19.07 -7.18 9.52
N THR A 327 19.67 -7.17 8.34
CA THR A 327 20.97 -7.76 8.01
C THR A 327 22.04 -6.73 7.71
N ALA A 328 21.78 -5.45 8.00
CA ALA A 328 22.64 -4.32 7.67
C ALA A 328 24.06 -4.46 8.25
N GLY A 329 24.21 -5.08 9.42
CA GLY A 329 25.53 -5.38 9.95
C GLY A 329 25.53 -6.43 11.05
N TYR A 330 26.44 -7.40 10.98
CA TYR A 330 26.64 -8.39 12.04
C TYR A 330 28.06 -8.99 12.05
N TYR A 331 28.48 -9.45 13.22
CA TYR A 331 29.65 -10.28 13.45
C TYR A 331 29.25 -11.76 13.44
N ILE A 332 30.08 -12.62 12.84
CA ILE A 332 29.87 -14.08 12.84
C ILE A 332 31.18 -14.84 12.93
N THR A 333 31.18 -15.92 13.71
CA THR A 333 32.30 -16.87 13.83
C THR A 333 32.22 -17.97 12.77
N PRO A 334 33.32 -18.69 12.48
CA PRO A 334 33.27 -19.87 11.59
C PRO A 334 32.27 -20.92 12.05
N LYS A 335 32.10 -21.09 13.37
CA LYS A 335 31.10 -22.00 13.93
C LYS A 335 29.67 -21.54 13.64
N GLY A 336 29.36 -20.27 13.88
CA GLY A 336 28.05 -19.69 13.55
C GLY A 336 27.75 -19.76 12.05
N ALA A 337 28.73 -19.39 11.22
CA ALA A 337 28.62 -19.42 9.76
C ALA A 337 28.37 -20.84 9.23
N LYS A 338 29.10 -21.84 9.76
CA LYS A 338 28.89 -23.25 9.41
C LYS A 338 27.47 -23.71 9.76
N THR A 339 26.98 -23.35 10.95
CA THR A 339 25.61 -23.70 11.36
C THR A 339 24.55 -23.04 10.47
N PHE A 340 24.77 -21.79 10.02
CA PHE A 340 23.88 -21.15 9.06
C PHE A 340 23.91 -21.86 7.69
N ILE A 341 25.09 -22.20 7.17
CA ILE A 341 25.23 -22.94 5.90
C ILE A 341 24.49 -24.28 5.97
N GLU A 342 24.72 -25.08 7.03
CA GLU A 342 24.07 -26.38 7.21
C GLU A 342 22.55 -26.24 7.28
N ALA A 343 22.04 -25.20 7.94
CA ALA A 343 20.62 -24.91 7.98
C ALA A 343 20.08 -24.47 6.61
N THR A 344 20.78 -23.61 5.88
CA THR A 344 20.40 -23.23 4.50
C THR A 344 20.37 -24.44 3.57
N GLU A 345 21.35 -25.34 3.66
CA GLU A 345 21.39 -26.56 2.83
C GLU A 345 20.25 -27.53 3.16
N ARG A 346 19.88 -27.61 4.44
CA ARG A 346 18.79 -28.45 4.95
C ARG A 346 17.41 -27.90 4.60
N PHE A 347 17.18 -26.60 4.79
CA PHE A 347 15.86 -25.98 4.67
C PHE A 347 15.62 -25.28 3.34
N LYS A 348 16.69 -25.06 2.57
CA LYS A 348 16.70 -24.25 1.35
C LYS A 348 16.43 -22.77 1.67
N ILE A 349 16.76 -21.89 0.73
CA ILE A 349 16.49 -20.46 0.81
C ILE A 349 15.02 -20.28 0.45
N ILE A 350 14.17 -20.27 1.48
CA ILE A 350 12.71 -20.21 1.35
C ILE A 350 12.11 -18.92 1.91
N GLU A 351 12.97 -18.02 2.36
CA GLU A 351 12.62 -16.74 2.94
C GLU A 351 13.83 -15.78 2.88
N PRO A 352 13.60 -14.46 3.03
CA PRO A 352 14.67 -13.49 3.13
C PRO A 352 15.66 -13.80 4.27
N VAL A 353 16.90 -13.37 4.10
CA VAL A 353 17.99 -13.72 5.02
C VAL A 353 17.79 -13.17 6.43
N ASP A 354 17.16 -12.01 6.58
CA ASP A 354 16.84 -11.42 7.88
C ASP A 354 15.83 -12.27 8.66
N MET A 355 14.80 -12.81 7.97
CA MET A 355 13.85 -13.76 8.52
C MET A 355 14.53 -15.05 8.97
N PHE A 356 15.40 -15.61 8.12
CA PHE A 356 16.14 -16.83 8.42
C PHE A 356 17.01 -16.67 9.67
N ILE A 357 17.82 -15.60 9.74
CA ILE A 357 18.71 -15.34 10.89
C ILE A 357 17.90 -15.11 12.17
N ASN A 358 16.72 -14.48 12.07
CA ASN A 358 15.88 -14.23 13.25
C ASN A 358 15.16 -15.46 13.77
N ASN A 359 15.16 -16.57 13.03
CA ASN A 359 14.43 -17.77 13.39
C ASN A 359 15.37 -18.84 13.96
N PRO A 360 15.60 -18.84 15.29
CA PRO A 360 16.51 -19.78 15.93
C PRO A 360 16.07 -21.24 15.80
N THR A 361 14.85 -21.53 15.32
CA THR A 361 14.40 -22.90 15.08
C THR A 361 15.06 -23.55 13.87
N TYR A 362 15.60 -22.79 12.92
CA TYR A 362 16.34 -23.34 11.78
C TYR A 362 17.75 -23.76 12.15
N HIS A 363 18.46 -22.91 12.89
CA HIS A 363 19.91 -23.02 13.04
C HIS A 363 20.37 -23.19 14.49
N ASP A 364 19.52 -22.96 15.49
CA ASP A 364 19.90 -23.05 16.91
C ASP A 364 21.11 -22.19 17.33
N VAL A 365 21.19 -20.97 16.78
CA VAL A 365 22.20 -19.95 17.13
C VAL A 365 21.52 -18.82 17.89
N ALA A 366 22.18 -18.30 18.93
CA ALA A 366 21.69 -17.16 19.69
C ALA A 366 21.80 -15.87 18.86
N THR A 367 20.71 -15.12 18.76
CA THR A 367 20.61 -13.85 18.02
C THR A 367 20.77 -12.66 18.97
N LEU A 368 22.01 -12.38 19.38
CA LEU A 368 22.30 -11.21 20.22
C LEU A 368 22.47 -9.95 19.37
N THR A 369 22.23 -8.79 19.97
CA THR A 369 22.51 -7.47 19.40
C THR A 369 23.48 -6.72 20.30
N TYR A 370 24.51 -6.10 19.74
CA TYR A 370 25.44 -5.28 20.51
C TYR A 370 24.85 -3.89 20.78
N LEU A 371 24.95 -3.41 22.01
CA LEU A 371 24.48 -2.08 22.43
C LEU A 371 25.55 -1.30 23.21
N PRO A 372 25.69 0.02 23.00
CA PRO A 372 25.00 0.84 22.00
C PRO A 372 25.35 0.42 20.56
N LEU A 373 24.43 0.63 19.61
CA LEU A 373 24.57 0.14 18.24
C LEU A 373 25.87 0.67 17.58
N PRO A 374 26.82 -0.19 17.18
CA PRO A 374 28.08 0.23 16.57
C PRO A 374 27.98 0.57 15.08
N VAL A 375 26.82 0.35 14.48
CA VAL A 375 26.49 0.63 13.09
C VAL A 375 25.14 1.33 13.06
N SER A 376 24.98 2.29 12.16
CA SER A 376 23.70 2.96 11.88
C SER A 376 23.39 2.92 10.38
N LEU A 377 22.19 3.35 10.00
CA LEU A 377 21.80 3.45 8.60
C LEU A 377 22.23 4.79 8.01
N ASN A 378 22.74 4.76 6.78
CA ASN A 378 23.14 5.96 6.04
C ASN A 378 21.98 6.47 5.15
N LYS A 379 22.20 7.59 4.44
CA LYS A 379 21.22 8.22 3.53
C LYS A 379 20.60 7.29 2.48
N HIS A 380 21.26 6.18 2.15
CA HIS A 380 20.84 5.23 1.13
C HIS A 380 19.82 4.20 1.62
N CYS A 381 19.59 4.07 2.94
CA CYS A 381 18.69 3.06 3.51
C CYS A 381 17.21 3.22 3.07
N LYS A 382 16.84 4.39 2.53
CA LYS A 382 15.48 4.69 2.03
C LYS A 382 15.24 4.20 0.61
N ILE A 383 16.31 4.05 -0.16
CA ILE A 383 16.23 3.56 -1.53
C ILE A 383 16.48 2.06 -1.43
N SER A 384 15.58 1.21 -1.91
CA SER A 384 15.91 -0.21 -2.01
C SER A 384 16.54 -0.46 -3.38
N THR A 385 17.80 -0.90 -3.42
CA THR A 385 18.43 -1.38 -4.67
C THR A 385 17.76 -2.65 -5.20
N ILE A 386 17.04 -3.36 -4.33
CA ILE A 386 16.27 -4.58 -4.61
C ILE A 386 14.99 -4.25 -5.41
N GLN A 387 14.35 -3.10 -5.18
CA GLN A 387 13.04 -2.77 -5.80
C GLN A 387 13.13 -2.07 -7.17
N ASN A 388 14.28 -1.48 -7.54
CA ASN A 388 14.41 -0.63 -8.74
C ASN A 388 14.89 -1.36 -10.01
N LEU A 389 15.00 -2.69 -9.99
CA LEU A 389 15.36 -3.48 -11.16
C LEU A 389 14.08 -3.97 -11.86
N LYS A 390 13.99 -3.77 -13.19
CA LYS A 390 12.88 -4.25 -14.04
C LYS A 390 12.52 -5.70 -13.64
N LYS A 391 11.21 -5.97 -13.48
CA LYS A 391 10.66 -7.33 -13.25
C LYS A 391 11.41 -8.32 -14.13
N SER A 392 12.13 -9.24 -13.49
CA SER A 392 12.74 -10.39 -14.17
C SER A 392 11.64 -11.32 -14.67
N ASP A 393 11.86 -11.97 -15.81
CA ASP A 393 10.91 -12.94 -16.40
C ASP A 393 10.79 -14.25 -15.59
N ILE A 394 11.52 -14.37 -14.48
CA ILE A 394 11.47 -15.50 -13.55
C ILE A 394 10.27 -15.31 -12.63
N SER A 395 9.18 -16.00 -12.93
CA SER A 395 8.02 -16.15 -12.04
C SER A 395 8.26 -17.33 -11.12
N LEU A 396 8.13 -17.11 -9.82
CA LEU A 396 8.14 -18.23 -8.87
C LEU A 396 6.70 -18.80 -8.65
N SER A 397 5.64 -18.12 -9.13
CA SER A 397 4.26 -17.99 -8.59
C SER A 397 3.67 -19.01 -7.58
N GLY A 398 3.11 -18.51 -6.46
CA GLY A 398 2.38 -19.25 -5.41
C GLY A 398 0.92 -18.79 -5.15
N PRO A 399 0.13 -19.53 -4.35
CA PRO A 399 -1.30 -19.30 -4.12
C PRO A 399 -1.63 -18.06 -3.25
N LYS A 400 -2.88 -17.58 -3.30
CA LYS A 400 -3.37 -16.41 -2.54
C LYS A 400 -3.60 -16.73 -1.05
N LYS A 401 -3.24 -15.80 -0.16
CA LYS A 401 -3.34 -15.93 1.31
C LYS A 401 -4.73 -15.66 1.90
N SER A 402 -4.98 -16.25 3.07
CA SER A 402 -6.10 -15.97 3.98
C SER A 402 -5.62 -15.16 5.20
N TYR A 403 -6.36 -14.10 5.57
CA TYR A 403 -6.03 -13.21 6.70
C TYR A 403 -6.01 -13.92 8.08
N LEU A 404 -6.83 -14.98 8.26
CA LEU A 404 -6.89 -15.73 9.52
C LEU A 404 -5.61 -16.54 9.80
N ASP A 405 -4.88 -16.94 8.76
CA ASP A 405 -3.64 -17.71 8.91
C ASP A 405 -2.52 -16.84 9.52
N ASN A 406 -2.58 -15.52 9.34
CA ASN A 406 -1.55 -14.57 9.78
C ASN A 406 -1.55 -14.35 11.30
N LEU A 407 -2.73 -14.30 11.93
CA LEU A 407 -2.81 -14.09 13.40
C LEU A 407 -2.27 -15.29 14.18
N LEU A 408 -2.51 -16.51 13.70
CA LEU A 408 -1.97 -17.73 14.30
C LEU A 408 -0.45 -17.79 14.14
N TYR A 409 0.06 -17.33 12.99
CA TYR A 409 1.48 -17.24 12.72
C TYR A 409 2.21 -16.38 13.76
N ASP A 410 1.75 -15.15 14.01
CA ASP A 410 2.42 -14.25 14.96
C ASP A 410 2.46 -14.83 16.38
N GLN A 411 1.42 -15.54 16.82
CA GLN A 411 1.43 -16.23 18.12
C GLN A 411 2.47 -17.35 18.17
N LEU A 412 2.58 -18.14 17.11
CA LEU A 412 3.56 -19.23 17.03
C LEU A 412 4.99 -18.69 16.99
N ASN A 413 5.24 -17.63 16.21
CA ASN A 413 6.55 -17.01 16.13
C ASN A 413 6.98 -16.40 17.47
N THR A 414 6.06 -15.68 18.15
CA THR A 414 6.31 -15.14 19.50
C THR A 414 6.69 -16.24 20.49
N ARG A 415 6.01 -17.40 20.45
CA ARG A 415 6.35 -18.56 21.27
C ARG A 415 7.72 -19.15 20.93
N LYS A 416 8.11 -19.18 19.65
CA LYS A 416 9.44 -19.64 19.20
C LYS A 416 10.53 -18.72 19.77
N CYS A 417 10.38 -17.41 19.62
CA CYS A 417 11.33 -16.42 20.15
C CYS A 417 11.44 -16.48 21.68
N LEU A 418 10.31 -16.62 22.40
CA LEU A 418 10.33 -16.76 23.86
C LEU A 418 11.02 -18.05 24.34
N LYS A 419 10.78 -19.17 23.66
CA LYS A 419 11.49 -20.44 23.95
C LYS A 419 13.00 -20.30 23.73
N ALA A 420 13.39 -19.65 22.62
CA ALA A 420 14.79 -19.38 22.32
C ALA A 420 15.44 -18.46 23.36
N PHE A 421 14.75 -17.39 23.76
CA PHE A 421 15.19 -16.51 24.83
C PHE A 421 15.48 -17.30 26.12
N HIS A 422 14.55 -18.13 26.58
CA HIS A 422 14.76 -18.92 27.80
C HIS A 422 15.86 -19.97 27.66
N LYS A 423 16.05 -20.52 26.46
CA LYS A 423 17.15 -21.45 26.18
C LYS A 423 18.50 -20.74 26.32
N TYR A 424 18.70 -19.63 25.61
CA TYR A 424 19.99 -18.93 25.60
C TYR A 424 20.24 -18.14 26.88
N SER A 425 19.20 -17.57 27.50
CA SER A 425 19.35 -16.92 28.80
C SER A 425 19.78 -17.90 29.89
N ARG A 426 19.37 -19.17 29.83
CA ARG A 426 19.90 -20.21 30.73
C ARG A 426 21.32 -20.62 30.37
N ARG A 427 21.60 -20.82 29.08
CA ARG A 427 22.94 -21.20 28.58
C ARG A 427 24.02 -20.19 28.98
N TYR A 428 23.70 -18.90 28.91
CA TYR A 428 24.63 -17.80 29.20
C TYR A 428 24.39 -17.16 30.57
N ALA A 429 23.67 -17.82 31.48
CA ALA A 429 23.39 -17.30 32.81
C ALA A 429 24.66 -16.81 33.58
N PRO A 430 25.84 -17.49 33.49
CA PRO A 430 27.05 -17.01 34.14
C PRO A 430 27.61 -15.68 33.58
N LEU A 431 27.19 -15.28 32.38
CA LEU A 431 27.65 -14.07 31.70
C LEU A 431 26.63 -12.92 31.81
N LYS A 432 25.52 -13.17 32.51
CA LYS A 432 24.40 -12.22 32.59
C LYS A 432 24.83 -10.98 33.37
N THR A 433 24.62 -9.82 32.79
CA THR A 433 24.87 -8.55 33.47
C THR A 433 23.91 -8.45 34.65
N PRO A 434 24.40 -8.19 35.87
CA PRO A 434 23.52 -7.91 37.00
C PRO A 434 22.58 -6.76 36.63
N LYS A 435 21.29 -6.90 36.94
CA LYS A 435 20.43 -5.70 36.97
C LYS A 435 20.99 -4.84 38.10
N GLU A 436 21.42 -3.62 37.80
CA GLU A 436 21.63 -2.62 38.85
C GLU A 436 20.34 -2.60 39.70
N VAL A 437 20.49 -2.86 41.00
CA VAL A 437 19.39 -2.97 41.97
C VAL A 437 18.82 -1.60 42.27
#